data_AF-A0A0J9B077-F1
#
_entry.id   AF-A0A0J9B077-F1
#
_cell.length_a   1.000
_cell.length_b   1.000
_cell.length_c   1.000
_cell.angle_alpha   90.00
_cell.angle_beta   90.00
_cell.angle_gamma   90.00
#
_symmetry.space_group_name_H-M   'P 1'
#
loop_
_entity.id
_entity.type
_entity.pdbx_description
1 polymer ?
#
loop_
_entity_poly.entity_id
_entity_poly.type
_entity_poly.pdbx_seq_one_letter_code
_entity_poly.pdbx_strand_id
1 'polypeptide(L)' 'MDALQREMTKRVGIVYPDVEVIVKPSSNDSLSVLRAPDKDKAKKFVENTLQNTWESADDWFY' A
#
# COMPACT_ATOMS: atom_id res chain seq x y z
N MET A 1 -0.34 13.23 2.45
CA MET A 1 -0.98 12.16 1.66
C MET A 1 0.00 11.54 0.68
N ASP A 2 0.79 12.35 -0.04
CA ASP A 2 1.78 11.86 -1.01
C ASP A 2 2.88 10.97 -0.42
N ALA A 3 3.30 11.20 0.82
CA ALA A 3 4.35 10.39 1.46
C ALA A 3 3.95 8.91 1.59
N LEU A 4 2.74 8.64 2.13
CA LEU A 4 2.22 7.28 2.27
C LEU A 4 2.04 6.60 0.92
N GLN A 5 1.53 7.34 -0.08
CA GLN A 5 1.39 6.83 -1.44
C GLN A 5 2.75 6.43 -2.03
N ARG A 6 3.78 7.25 -1.86
CA ARG A 6 5.14 6.97 -2.33
C ARG A 6 5.75 5.76 -1.63
N GLU A 7 5.63 5.69 -0.31
CA GLU A 7 6.21 4.58 0.46
C GLU A 7 5.50 3.25 0.14
N MET A 8 4.17 3.25 0.04
CA MET A 8 3.41 2.09 -0.41
C MET A 8 3.77 1.69 -1.84
N THR A 9 3.92 2.66 -2.77
CA THR A 9 4.34 2.37 -4.15
C THR A 9 5.72 1.74 -4.18
N LYS A 10 6.67 2.24 -3.38
CA LYS A 10 8.02 1.70 -3.28
C LYS A 10 8.02 0.27 -2.75
N ARG A 11 7.32 -0.02 -1.65
CA ARG A 11 7.29 -1.35 -1.03
C ARG A 11 6.52 -2.36 -1.86
N VAL A 12 5.34 -1.98 -2.36
CA VAL A 12 4.52 -2.86 -3.21
C VAL A 12 5.19 -3.07 -4.57
N GLY A 13 5.88 -2.06 -5.10
CA GLY A 13 6.62 -2.11 -6.35
C GLY A 13 7.77 -3.12 -6.39
N ILE A 14 8.31 -3.51 -5.23
CA ILE A 14 9.32 -4.59 -5.13
C ILE A 14 8.75 -5.94 -5.58
N VAL A 15 7.46 -6.18 -5.31
CA VAL A 15 6.77 -7.45 -5.60
C VAL A 15 5.94 -7.35 -6.88
N TYR A 16 5.31 -6.21 -7.12
CA TYR A 16 4.48 -5.94 -8.28
C TYR A 16 5.09 -4.78 -9.08
N PRO A 17 5.95 -5.06 -10.08
CA PRO A 17 6.48 -4.01 -10.94
C PRO A 17 5.33 -3.30 -11.66
N ASP A 18 5.47 -1.98 -11.87
CA ASP A 18 4.45 -1.12 -12.49
C ASP A 18 3.12 -1.02 -11.73
N VAL A 19 3.14 -1.20 -10.41
CA VAL A 19 1.96 -0.99 -9.57
C VAL A 19 1.63 0.49 -9.43
N GLU A 20 0.35 0.82 -9.61
CA GLU A 20 -0.20 2.13 -9.26
C GLU A 20 -0.87 2.05 -7.89
N VAL A 21 -0.34 2.80 -6.92
CA VAL A 21 -0.96 2.95 -5.59
C VAL A 21 -1.66 4.30 -5.54
N ILE A 22 -2.92 4.31 -5.12
CA ILE A 22 -3.72 5.53 -4.98
C ILE A 22 -4.17 5.64 -3.53
N VAL A 23 -3.77 6.72 -2.84
CA VAL A 23 -4.20 7.02 -1.48
C VAL A 23 -5.13 8.22 -1.52
N LYS A 24 -6.37 8.05 -1.06
CA LYS A 24 -7.38 9.11 -0.99
C LYS A 24 -8.05 9.10 0.38
N PRO A 25 -8.34 10.26 0.97
CA PRO A 25 -9.16 10.32 2.17
C PRO A 25 -10.56 9.80 1.84
N SER A 26 -11.08 8.93 2.68
CA SER A 26 -12.42 8.37 2.60
C SER A 26 -13.03 8.37 3.99
N SER A 27 -14.35 8.50 4.07
CA SER A 27 -15.08 8.38 5.34
C SER A 27 -15.02 6.97 5.93
N ASN A 28 -14.54 5.99 5.17
CA ASN A 28 -14.39 4.61 5.58
C ASN A 28 -13.04 4.06 5.10
N ASP A 29 -12.34 3.36 5.99
CA ASP A 29 -11.08 2.68 5.68
C ASP A 29 -11.37 1.52 4.72
N SER A 30 -11.01 1.73 3.46
CA SER A 30 -11.25 0.75 2.40
C SER A 30 -9.98 0.50 1.61
N LEU A 31 -9.62 -0.78 1.49
CA LEU A 31 -8.52 -1.24 0.65
C LEU A 31 -9.07 -2.13 -0.47
N SER A 32 -8.78 -1.74 -1.71
CA SER A 32 -9.18 -2.49 -2.90
C SER A 32 -7.95 -2.83 -3.73
N VAL A 33 -7.83 -4.11 -4.12
CA VAL A 33 -6.79 -4.58 -5.05
C VAL A 33 -7.46 -4.96 -6.36
N LEU A 34 -7.05 -4.30 -7.44
CA LEU A 34 -7.56 -4.53 -8.79
C LEU A 34 -6.47 -5.24 -9.63
N ARG A 35 -6.91 -6.02 -10.63
CA ARG A 35 -6.04 -6.65 -11.63
C ARG A 35 -4.90 -7.53 -11.09
N ALA A 36 -5.04 -8.07 -9.88
CA ALA A 36 -4.13 -9.09 -9.36
C ALA A 36 -4.57 -10.50 -9.81
N PRO A 37 -3.63 -11.39 -10.22
CA PRO A 37 -3.93 -12.77 -10.57
C PRO A 37 -4.45 -13.56 -9.36
N ASP A 38 -3.93 -13.28 -8.17
CA ASP A 38 -4.43 -13.81 -6.90
C ASP A 38 -4.83 -12.65 -5.99
N LYS A 39 -6.14 -12.37 -5.93
CA LYS A 39 -6.67 -11.24 -5.18
C LYS A 39 -6.52 -11.40 -3.66
N ASP A 40 -6.63 -12.62 -3.13
CA ASP A 40 -6.54 -12.85 -1.68
C ASP A 40 -5.11 -12.67 -1.19
N LYS A 41 -4.15 -13.27 -1.92
CA LYS A 41 -2.72 -13.13 -1.63
C LYS A 41 -2.25 -11.68 -1.79
N ALA A 42 -2.67 -11.00 -2.87
CA ALA A 42 -2.31 -9.62 -3.09
C ALA A 42 -2.92 -8.68 -2.03
N LYS A 43 -4.18 -8.90 -1.63
CA LYS A 43 -4.81 -8.13 -0.57
C LYS A 43 -4.06 -8.30 0.75
N LYS A 44 -3.80 -9.54 1.19
CA LYS A 44 -3.04 -9.80 2.42
C LYS A 44 -1.64 -9.18 2.40
N PHE A 45 -0.97 -9.24 1.25
CA PHE A 45 0.34 -8.62 1.08
C PHE A 45 0.28 -7.10 1.24
N VAL A 46 -0.70 -6.44 0.61
CA VAL A 46 -0.86 -4.98 0.72
C VAL A 46 -1.28 -4.58 2.14
N GLU A 47 -2.15 -5.35 2.81
CA GLU A 47 -2.54 -5.12 4.22
C GLU A 47 -1.34 -5.22 5.16
N ASN A 48 -0.53 -6.27 5.03
CA ASN A 48 0.68 -6.45 5.83
C ASN A 48 1.71 -5.33 5.52
N THR A 49 1.88 -4.97 4.25
CA THR A 49 2.76 -3.86 3.86
C THR A 49 2.28 -2.54 4.47
N LEU A 50 0.97 -2.30 4.48
CA LEU A 50 0.38 -1.11 5.09
C LEU A 50 0.64 -1.07 6.60
N GLN A 51 0.43 -2.18 7.31
CA GLN A 51 0.74 -2.30 8.74
C GLN A 51 2.21 -2.01 9.02
N ASN A 52 3.14 -2.68 8.33
CA ASN A 52 4.58 -2.43 8.47
C ASN A 52 4.95 -0.97 8.14
N THR A 53 4.23 -0.32 7.22
CA THR A 53 4.46 1.09 6.85
C THR A 53 4.00 2.02 7.96
N TRP A 54 2.89 1.71 8.63
CA TRP A 54 2.43 2.43 9.81
C TRP A 54 3.35 2.24 11.02
N GLU A 55 3.83 1.02 11.27
CA GLU A 55 4.73 0.72 12.39
C GLU A 55 6.12 1.35 12.23
N SER A 56 6.55 1.60 10.99
CA SER A 56 7.81 2.29 10.68
C SER A 56 7.61 3.76 10.31
N ALA A 57 6.45 4.36 10.62
CA ALA A 57 6.14 5.74 10.23
C ALA A 57 7.22 6.73 10.70
N ASP A 58 7.77 6.55 11.91
CA ASP A 58 8.84 7.39 12.44
C ASP A 58 10.14 7.36 11.60
N ASP A 59 10.36 6.34 10.77
CA ASP A 59 11.57 6.22 9.93
C ASP A 59 11.45 6.86 8.54
N TRP A 60 10.23 7.05 8.02
CA TRP A 60 10.02 7.53 6.64
C TRP A 60 9.09 8.75 6.53
N PHE A 61 8.33 9.09 7.58
CA PHE A 61 7.36 10.18 7.57
C PHE A 61 7.95 11.47 8.17
N TYR A 62 8.73 12.19 7.35
CA TYR A 62 9.31 13.52 7.66
C TYR A 62 8.81 14.61 6.69
#